data_AF-A0A919RL57-F1
#
_entry.id   AF-A0A919RL57-F1
#
_cell.length_a   1.000
_cell.length_b   1.000
_cell.length_c   1.000
_cell.angle_alpha   90.00
_cell.angle_beta   90.00
_cell.angle_gamma   90.00
#
_symmetry.space_group_name_H-M   'P 1'
#
loop_
_entity.id
_entity.type
_entity.pdbx_description
1 polymer ?
#
loop_
_entity_poly.entity_id
_entity_poly.type
_entity_poly.pdbx_seq_one_letter_code
_entity_poly.pdbx_strand_id
1 'polypeptide(L)'
;MNDGNDPAPWNQVVLAFTGTDNTVYLARQRYGFAGWTTPRNVGWSRYAPSVALSGTGYGAVTFVDVDNGIGSTRILRNGDSSEYYEENAYAWTGSPPLAVTNGNALYYVINGAAGGLSGALWKFVTDFGTLPTPPAPQW
;
A
#
# COMPACT_ATOMS: atom_id res chain seq x y z
N MET A 1 7.56 -7.93 -13.87
CA MET A 1 8.77 -7.39 -14.51
C MET A 1 8.65 -5.88 -14.50
N ASN A 2 9.65 -5.21 -13.95
CA ASN A 2 9.96 -3.82 -14.25
C ASN A 2 10.62 -3.86 -15.63
N ASP A 3 9.94 -3.43 -16.68
CA ASP A 3 10.47 -3.55 -18.06
C ASP A 3 11.44 -2.41 -18.43
N GLY A 4 11.79 -1.56 -17.46
CA GLY A 4 12.70 -0.43 -17.64
C GLY A 4 12.08 0.75 -18.39
N ASN A 5 10.85 0.62 -18.90
CA ASN A 5 10.19 1.62 -19.74
C ASN A 5 9.14 2.46 -19.01
N ASP A 6 8.74 2.04 -17.81
CA ASP A 6 7.81 2.83 -17.01
C ASP A 6 8.56 3.96 -16.29
N PRO A 7 8.33 5.24 -16.65
CA PRO A 7 8.73 6.32 -15.78
C PRO A 7 8.15 6.11 -14.40
N ALA A 8 8.94 6.48 -13.38
CA ALA A 8 8.53 6.53 -11.99
C ALA A 8 7.06 7.01 -11.88
N PRO A 9 6.30 6.54 -10.89
CA PRO A 9 4.90 6.17 -10.98
C PRO A 9 3.97 7.39 -10.85
N TRP A 10 4.50 8.59 -11.12
CA TRP A 10 3.84 9.89 -10.98
C TRP A 10 2.48 9.96 -11.68
N ASN A 11 2.28 9.12 -12.70
CA ASN A 11 1.06 9.05 -13.52
C ASN A 11 0.56 7.60 -13.70
N GLN A 12 0.84 6.69 -12.76
CA GLN A 12 0.37 5.31 -12.85
C GLN A 12 -0.83 5.07 -11.93
N VAL A 13 -1.88 4.47 -12.47
CA VAL A 13 -2.99 3.98 -11.67
C VAL A 13 -2.57 2.67 -11.01
N VAL A 14 -2.63 2.64 -9.68
CA VAL A 14 -2.42 1.43 -8.88
C VAL A 14 -3.78 0.94 -8.39
N LEU A 15 -4.01 -0.36 -8.54
CA LEU A 15 -5.20 -1.05 -8.06
C LEU A 15 -4.76 -2.13 -7.08
N ALA A 16 -5.35 -2.11 -5.88
CA ALA A 16 -5.31 -3.25 -4.97
C ALA A 16 -6.72 -3.75 -4.71
N PHE A 17 -6.88 -5.06 -4.64
CA PHE A 17 -8.17 -5.71 -4.46
C PHE A 17 -8.01 -7.06 -3.80
N THR A 18 -9.05 -7.50 -3.10
CA THR A 18 -9.12 -8.84 -2.53
C THR A 18 -9.82 -9.75 -3.52
N GLY A 19 -9.13 -10.83 -3.92
CA GLY A 19 -9.68 -11.86 -4.79
C GLY A 19 -10.72 -12.73 -4.08
N THR A 20 -11.44 -13.55 -4.83
CA THR A 20 -12.42 -14.51 -4.29
C THR A 20 -11.79 -15.59 -3.42
N ASP A 21 -10.48 -15.75 -3.49
CA ASP A 21 -9.65 -16.65 -2.68
C ASP A 21 -9.14 -16.01 -1.38
N ASN A 22 -9.55 -14.77 -1.11
CA ASN A 22 -9.06 -13.93 0.00
C ASN A 22 -7.58 -13.55 -0.12
N THR A 23 -6.98 -13.70 -1.31
CA THR A 23 -5.65 -13.15 -1.58
C THR A 23 -5.79 -11.66 -1.89
N VAL A 24 -4.95 -10.83 -1.29
CA VAL A 24 -4.82 -9.42 -1.67
C VAL A 24 -3.89 -9.34 -2.87
N TYR A 25 -4.39 -8.76 -3.95
CA TYR A 25 -3.66 -8.54 -5.18
C TYR A 25 -3.34 -7.08 -5.40
N LEU A 26 -2.18 -6.83 -6.00
CA LEU A 26 -1.75 -5.54 -6.52
C LEU A 26 -1.58 -5.64 -8.05
N ALA A 27 -2.09 -4.66 -8.76
CA ALA A 27 -1.83 -4.45 -10.19
C ALA A 27 -1.66 -2.96 -10.48
N ARG A 28 -0.96 -2.64 -11.57
CA ARG A 28 -0.81 -1.25 -12.03
C ARG A 28 -1.05 -1.12 -13.52
N GLN A 29 -1.45 0.06 -13.95
CA GLN A 29 -1.49 0.40 -15.36
C GLN A 29 -0.05 0.63 -15.87
N ARG A 30 0.27 0.08 -17.05
CA ARG A 30 1.55 0.33 -17.72
C ARG A 30 1.54 1.73 -18.32
N TYR A 31 2.63 2.48 -18.18
CA TYR A 31 2.71 3.85 -18.66
C TYR A 31 2.57 3.90 -20.19
N GLY A 32 1.73 4.82 -20.68
CA GLY A 32 1.51 4.97 -22.13
C GLY A 32 0.68 3.84 -22.77
N PHE A 33 0.19 2.88 -21.98
CA PHE A 33 -0.65 1.78 -22.46
C PHE A 33 -1.96 1.68 -21.66
N ALA A 34 -3.02 1.16 -22.30
CA ALA A 34 -4.27 0.84 -21.62
C ALA A 34 -4.22 -0.48 -20.82
N GLY A 35 -3.09 -1.21 -20.89
CA GLY A 35 -2.93 -2.52 -20.28
C GLY A 35 -2.50 -2.48 -18.81
N TRP A 36 -2.88 -3.51 -18.07
CA TRP A 36 -2.48 -3.72 -16.67
C TRP A 36 -1.31 -4.72 -16.56
N THR A 37 -0.55 -4.64 -15.48
CA THR A 37 0.35 -5.72 -15.07
C THR A 37 -0.45 -6.92 -14.57
N THR A 38 0.12 -8.12 -14.67
CA THR A 38 -0.44 -9.30 -14.02
C THR A 38 -0.60 -9.04 -12.52
N PRO A 39 -1.78 -9.31 -11.93
CA PRO A 39 -1.99 -9.17 -10.49
C PRO A 39 -1.01 -10.04 -9.71
N ARG A 40 -0.48 -9.51 -8.62
CA ARG A 40 0.48 -10.22 -7.76
C ARG A 40 -0.03 -10.26 -6.32
N ASN A 41 0.23 -11.37 -5.65
CA ASN A 41 -0.09 -11.53 -4.25
C ASN A 41 0.77 -10.58 -3.40
N VAL A 42 0.12 -9.82 -2.52
CA VAL A 42 0.74 -8.92 -1.55
C VAL A 42 0.24 -9.16 -0.13
N GLY A 43 -0.51 -10.23 0.11
CA GLY A 43 -1.05 -10.61 1.42
C GLY A 43 -2.35 -11.40 1.32
N TRP A 44 -2.98 -11.59 2.48
CA TRP A 44 -4.27 -12.28 2.62
C TRP A 44 -5.23 -11.39 3.42
N SER A 45 -6.49 -11.32 3.00
CA SER A 45 -7.55 -10.63 3.73
C SER A 45 -8.91 -11.05 3.23
N ARG A 46 -9.93 -11.03 4.10
CA ARG A 46 -11.35 -11.15 3.69
C ARG A 46 -12.00 -9.81 3.36
N TYR A 47 -11.28 -8.72 3.60
CA TYR A 47 -11.80 -7.36 3.44
C TYR A 47 -11.09 -6.65 2.31
N ALA A 48 -11.70 -5.58 1.80
CA ALA A 48 -11.05 -4.74 0.80
C ALA A 48 -9.79 -4.09 1.38
N PRO A 49 -8.67 -4.06 0.64
CA PRO A 49 -7.49 -3.33 1.06
C PRO A 49 -7.68 -1.82 0.86
N SER A 50 -6.82 -1.04 1.51
CA SER A 50 -6.65 0.39 1.27
C SER A 50 -5.30 0.65 0.60
N VAL A 51 -5.25 1.67 -0.27
CA VAL A 51 -4.02 2.08 -0.95
C VAL A 51 -3.77 3.56 -0.74
N ALA A 52 -2.52 3.94 -0.48
CA ALA A 52 -2.09 5.33 -0.54
C ALA A 52 -0.73 5.45 -1.24
N LEU A 53 -0.58 6.50 -2.04
CA LEU A 53 0.64 6.86 -2.75
C LEU A 53 1.15 8.20 -2.24
N SER A 54 2.47 8.34 -2.14
CA SER A 54 3.14 9.58 -1.75
C SER A 54 3.47 10.43 -2.98
N GLY A 55 3.78 11.70 -2.73
CA GLY A 55 4.30 12.60 -3.76
C GLY A 55 5.67 12.18 -4.33
N THR A 56 6.35 11.19 -3.72
CA THR A 56 7.62 10.61 -4.18
C THR A 56 7.44 9.31 -4.98
N GLY A 57 6.19 8.88 -5.18
CA GLY A 57 5.83 7.70 -5.96
C GLY A 57 5.91 6.38 -5.19
N TYR A 58 6.29 6.42 -3.91
CA TYR A 58 6.14 5.26 -3.03
C TYR A 58 4.69 5.17 -2.55
N GLY A 59 4.35 4.06 -1.90
CA GLY A 59 3.04 3.92 -1.28
C GLY A 59 2.95 2.70 -0.41
N ALA A 60 1.73 2.37 -0.01
CA ALA A 60 1.44 1.10 0.64
C ALA A 60 0.05 0.60 0.28
N VAL A 61 -0.07 -0.72 0.30
CA VAL A 61 -1.33 -1.44 0.42
C VAL A 61 -1.46 -1.86 1.88
N THR A 62 -2.57 -1.51 2.51
CA THR A 62 -2.88 -1.88 3.90
C THR A 62 -4.16 -2.70 3.93
N PHE A 63 -4.19 -3.75 4.73
CA PHE A 63 -5.32 -4.67 4.84
C PHE A 63 -5.38 -5.27 6.24
N VAL A 64 -6.49 -5.96 6.53
CA VAL A 64 -6.64 -6.75 7.76
C VAL A 64 -6.03 -8.12 7.50
N ASP A 65 -5.00 -8.51 8.26
CA ASP A 65 -4.39 -9.83 8.11
C ASP A 65 -5.21 -10.93 8.81
N VAL A 66 -4.80 -12.18 8.63
CA VAL A 66 -5.48 -13.40 9.09
C VAL A 66 -5.69 -13.45 10.60
N ASP A 67 -4.81 -12.82 11.38
CA ASP A 67 -4.86 -12.78 12.84
C ASP A 67 -5.57 -11.53 13.38
N ASN A 68 -6.17 -10.72 12.51
CA ASN A 68 -6.78 -9.41 12.77
C ASN A 68 -5.78 -8.28 13.08
N GLY A 69 -4.49 -8.49 12.81
CA GLY A 69 -3.48 -7.45 12.70
C GLY A 69 -3.66 -6.59 11.46
N ILE A 70 -2.88 -5.51 11.39
CA ILE A 70 -2.84 -4.63 10.22
C ILE A 70 -1.64 -5.03 9.35
N GLY A 71 -1.94 -5.79 8.30
CA GLY A 71 -0.98 -6.18 7.27
C GLY A 71 -0.71 -5.05 6.29
N SER A 72 0.54 -4.88 5.90
CA SER A 72 0.99 -3.77 5.06
C SER A 72 2.09 -4.18 4.11
N THR A 73 1.92 -3.86 2.83
CA THR A 73 2.94 -4.08 1.80
C THR A 73 3.33 -2.76 1.16
N ARG A 74 4.63 -2.44 1.14
CA ARG A 74 5.12 -1.18 0.54
C ARG A 74 5.04 -1.26 -0.98
N ILE A 75 4.48 -0.23 -1.60
CA ILE A 75 4.54 0.02 -3.04
C ILE A 75 5.82 0.81 -3.33
N LEU A 76 6.63 0.29 -4.24
CA LEU A 76 7.85 0.91 -4.71
C LEU A 76 7.55 1.91 -5.84
N ARG A 77 8.51 2.80 -6.10
CA ARG A 77 8.40 3.83 -7.14
C ARG A 77 8.26 3.27 -8.57
N ASN A 78 8.65 2.03 -8.80
CA ASN A 78 8.41 1.34 -10.07
C ASN A 78 7.06 0.61 -10.09
N GLY A 79 6.15 0.91 -9.15
CA GLY A 79 4.87 0.22 -8.97
C GLY A 79 4.98 -1.27 -8.62
N ASP A 80 6.20 -1.75 -8.37
CA ASP A 80 6.44 -3.03 -7.71
C ASP A 80 6.13 -2.86 -6.23
N SER A 81 6.42 -3.88 -5.43
CA SER A 81 6.08 -3.90 -4.02
C SER A 81 7.09 -4.76 -3.29
N SER A 82 7.46 -4.30 -2.12
CA SER A 82 8.52 -4.84 -1.29
C SER A 82 8.03 -4.89 0.14
N GLU A 83 8.62 -5.78 0.93
CA GLU A 83 8.49 -5.80 2.40
C GLU A 83 7.04 -5.89 2.89
N TYR A 84 6.75 -7.03 3.52
CA TYR A 84 5.55 -7.19 4.33
C TYR A 84 5.84 -6.74 5.76
N TYR A 85 4.96 -5.91 6.31
CA TYR A 85 5.00 -5.47 7.70
C TYR A 85 3.61 -5.66 8.32
N GLU A 86 3.58 -6.15 9.55
CA GLU A 86 2.37 -6.39 10.30
C GLU A 86 2.40 -5.62 11.62
N GLU A 87 1.30 -4.95 11.93
CA GLU A 87 1.10 -4.21 13.17
C GLU A 87 -0.01 -4.87 14.01
N ASN A 88 0.39 -5.46 15.13
CA ASN A 88 -0.48 -6.23 16.03
C ASN A 88 -0.93 -5.44 17.26
N ALA A 89 -0.36 -4.26 17.54
CA ALA A 89 -0.74 -3.45 18.69
C ALA A 89 -2.10 -2.74 18.49
N TYR A 90 -2.59 -2.68 17.26
CA TYR A 90 -3.85 -2.04 16.89
C TYR A 90 -4.79 -3.11 16.31
N ALA A 91 -5.46 -3.83 17.20
CA ALA A 91 -6.40 -4.88 16.81
C ALA A 91 -7.57 -4.31 15.98
N TRP A 92 -7.90 -5.00 14.90
CA TRP A 92 -9.01 -4.63 14.03
C TRP A 92 -10.36 -4.66 14.77
N THR A 93 -11.13 -3.57 14.64
CA THR A 93 -12.41 -3.33 15.32
C THR A 93 -13.63 -3.49 14.42
N GLY A 94 -13.47 -4.07 13.23
CA GLY A 94 -14.57 -4.28 12.28
C GLY A 94 -14.51 -3.42 11.02
N SER A 95 -13.58 -2.46 10.92
CA SER A 95 -13.37 -1.63 9.71
C SER A 95 -11.91 -1.69 9.26
N PRO A 96 -11.61 -2.06 7.99
CA PRO A 96 -10.24 -2.10 7.49
C PRO A 96 -9.53 -0.75 7.70
N PRO A 97 -8.22 -0.77 8.00
CA PRO A 97 -7.45 0.47 8.13
C PRO A 97 -7.41 1.23 6.81
N LEU A 98 -7.54 2.56 6.89
CA LEU A 98 -7.38 3.45 5.75
C LEU A 98 -5.91 3.89 5.65
N ALA A 99 -5.27 3.61 4.53
CA ALA A 99 -3.96 4.15 4.20
C ALA A 99 -4.11 5.62 3.78
N VAL A 100 -3.29 6.51 4.34
CA VAL A 100 -3.27 7.94 4.00
C VAL A 100 -1.83 8.43 3.92
N THR A 101 -1.54 9.27 2.93
CA THR A 101 -0.26 9.97 2.83
C THR A 101 -0.42 11.44 3.14
N ASN A 102 0.57 12.01 3.83
CA ASN A 102 0.74 13.45 4.02
C ASN A 102 2.17 13.83 3.63
N GLY A 103 2.32 14.43 2.44
CA GLY A 103 3.62 14.61 1.80
C GLY A 103 4.30 13.26 1.55
N ASN A 104 5.40 13.02 2.26
CA ASN A 104 6.18 11.79 2.15
C ASN A 104 5.85 10.77 3.26
N ALA A 105 5.13 11.19 4.29
CA ALA A 105 4.78 10.32 5.41
C ALA A 105 3.53 9.49 5.08
N LEU A 106 3.60 8.20 5.43
CA LEU A 106 2.47 7.28 5.39
C LEU A 106 1.88 7.09 6.79
N TYR A 107 0.56 7.10 6.85
CA TYR A 107 -0.23 6.83 8.04
C TYR A 107 -1.27 5.75 7.78
N TYR A 108 -1.62 5.00 8.83
CA TYR A 108 -2.87 4.26 8.89
C TYR A 108 -3.85 5.01 9.76
N VAL A 109 -5.05 5.23 9.21
CA VAL A 109 -6.19 5.72 9.98
C VAL A 109 -7.01 4.52 10.40
N ILE A 110 -7.10 4.35 11.72
CA ILE A 110 -7.76 3.22 12.37
C ILE A 110 -8.93 3.80 13.15
N ASN A 111 -10.14 3.31 12.87
CA ASN A 111 -11.33 3.71 13.63
C ASN A 111 -11.60 2.67 14.72
N GLY A 112 -11.09 2.89 15.92
CA GLY A 112 -11.15 1.84 16.94
C GLY A 112 -10.70 2.26 18.33
N ALA A 113 -10.86 1.33 19.26
CA ALA A 113 -10.31 1.42 20.60
C ALA A 113 -8.99 0.65 20.67
N ALA A 114 -7.85 1.33 20.48
CA ALA A 114 -6.53 0.72 20.54
C ALA A 114 -5.67 1.44 21.57
N GLY A 115 -4.95 0.68 22.41
CA GLY A 115 -4.08 1.25 23.45
C GLY A 115 -4.80 2.14 24.48
N GLY A 116 -6.12 2.01 24.65
CA GLY A 116 -6.93 2.83 25.57
C GLY A 116 -7.43 4.17 24.99
N LEU A 117 -7.18 4.45 23.71
CA LEU A 117 -7.70 5.62 23.00
C LEU A 117 -8.94 5.23 22.19
N SER A 118 -9.87 6.16 21.95
CA SER A 118 -11.07 5.92 21.13
C SER A 118 -11.21 6.97 20.02
N GLY A 119 -11.70 6.55 18.85
CA GLY A 119 -11.93 7.42 17.69
C GLY A 119 -10.99 7.13 16.53
N ALA A 120 -10.77 8.13 15.66
CA ALA A 120 -9.85 8.03 14.53
C ALA A 120 -8.41 8.20 15.00
N LEU A 121 -7.64 7.12 14.98
CA LEU A 121 -6.23 7.09 15.35
C LEU A 121 -5.37 7.14 14.10
N TRP A 122 -4.43 8.08 14.06
CA TRP A 122 -3.44 8.22 12.99
C TRP A 122 -2.13 7.59 13.44
N LYS A 123 -1.82 6.40 12.93
CA LYS A 123 -0.55 5.71 13.21
C LYS A 123 0.45 6.05 12.12
N PHE A 124 1.55 6.71 12.49
CA PHE A 124 2.70 6.85 11.59
C PHE A 124 3.32 5.48 11.29
N VAL A 125 3.66 5.28 10.02
CA VAL A 125 4.22 4.02 9.51
C VAL A 125 5.65 4.24 9.07
N THR A 126 5.84 5.13 8.10
CA THR A 126 7.14 5.38 7.48
C THR A 126 7.16 6.76 6.81
N ASP A 127 8.36 7.28 6.60
CA ASP A 127 8.62 8.46 5.78
C ASP A 127 9.33 8.05 4.50
N PHE A 128 8.61 8.09 3.39
CA PHE A 128 9.13 7.77 2.06
C PHE A 128 10.18 8.77 1.56
N GLY A 129 10.34 9.92 2.21
CA GLY A 129 11.39 10.89 1.91
C GLY A 129 12.79 10.37 2.26
N THR A 130 12.86 9.38 3.15
CA THR A 130 14.12 8.72 3.53
C THR A 130 14.53 7.61 2.56
N LEU A 131 13.63 7.21 1.65
CA LEU A 131 13.91 6.16 0.69
C LEU A 131 14.71 6.69 -0.52
N PRO A 132 15.63 5.89 -1.09
CA PRO A 132 16.43 6.31 -2.22
C PRO A 132 15.55 6.77 -3.38
N THR A 133 15.94 7.84 -4.06
CA THR A 133 15.34 8.15 -5.36
C THR A 133 16.10 7.33 -6.42
N PRO A 134 15.49 6.30 -7.04
CA PRO A 134 16.13 5.64 -8.17
C PRO A 134 16.30 6.66 -9.32
N PRO A 135 17.33 6.49 -10.17
CA PRO A 135 17.55 7.36 -11.30
C PRO A 135 16.28 7.51 -12.15
N ALA A 136 16.04 8.71 -12.69
CA ALA A 136 15.02 8.89 -13.71
C ALA A 136 15.29 7.92 -14.88
N PRO A 137 14.24 7.47 -15.61
CA PRO A 137 14.42 6.62 -16.77
C PRO A 137 15.48 7.23 -17.70
N GLN A 138 16.47 6.43 -18.05
CA GLN A 138 17.42 6.76 -19.10
C GLN A 138 16.72 6.39 -20.41
N TRP A 139 16.41 7.36 -21.26
CA TRP A 139 15.88 7.12 -22.61
C TRP A 139 16.98 6.62 -23.53
#